data_AF-A0A1F3ZTU1-F1
#
_entry.id   AF-A0A1F3ZTU1-F1
#
_cell.length_a   1.000
_cell.length_b   1.000
_cell.length_c   1.000
_cell.angle_alpha   90.00
_cell.angle_beta   90.00
_cell.angle_gamma   90.00
#
_symmetry.space_group_name_H-M   'P 1'
#
loop_
_entity.id
_entity.type
_entity.pdbx_description
1 polymer ?
#
loop_
_entity_poly.entity_id
_entity_poly.type
_entity_poly.pdbx_seq_one_letter_code
_entity_poly.pdbx_strand_id
1 'polypeptide(L)'
;MLTHFSKNFQPDQAFLRVAALIEAGDLKQASSAANTLPENSASRYLRGVCALSCGEPDRALVELEFATREPDFPAAHLALAGAFFAARQPDRAAAAFRGVRA
;
A
#
# COMPACT_ATOMS: atom_id res chain seq x y z
N MET A 1 -6.23 -13.00 18.31
CA MET A 1 -5.29 -13.88 17.58
C MET A 1 -4.90 -13.19 16.27
N LEU A 2 -4.20 -12.06 16.32
CA LEU A 2 -3.75 -11.27 15.15
C LEU A 2 -2.49 -10.44 15.52
N THR A 3 -1.37 -11.10 15.78
CA THR A 3 -0.10 -10.42 16.12
C THR A 3 1.08 -11.11 15.45
N HIS A 4 1.13 -11.05 14.13
CA HIS A 4 2.39 -11.02 13.40
C HIS A 4 2.47 -9.68 12.65
N PHE A 5 2.38 -8.58 13.41
CA PHE A 5 3.06 -7.37 13.00
C PHE A 5 4.54 -7.64 13.23
N SER A 6 5.33 -7.59 12.16
CA SER A 6 6.80 -7.68 12.19
C SER A 6 7.31 -6.92 13.42
N LYS A 7 8.15 -7.56 14.23
CA LYS A 7 8.54 -7.16 15.61
C LYS A 7 9.08 -5.73 15.78
N ASN A 8 9.25 -4.97 14.68
CA ASN A 8 9.75 -3.60 14.64
C ASN A 8 8.80 -2.58 13.97
N PHE A 9 7.56 -2.94 13.62
CA PHE A 9 6.63 -1.99 13.03
C PHE A 9 5.98 -1.11 14.12
N GLN A 10 6.61 0.03 14.42
CA GLN A 10 5.95 1.11 15.15
C GLN A 10 5.28 2.03 14.11
N PRO A 11 3.94 2.11 14.06
CA PRO A 11 3.28 3.06 13.18
C PRO A 11 3.62 4.47 13.66
N ASP A 12 4.52 5.13 12.94
CA ASP A 12 4.86 6.53 13.19
C ASP A 12 3.61 7.40 13.13
N GLN A 13 3.61 8.53 13.84
CA GLN A 13 2.47 9.47 13.77
C GLN A 13 2.13 9.89 12.34
N ALA A 14 3.15 9.97 11.47
CA ALA A 14 2.96 10.26 10.05
C ALA A 14 2.17 9.15 9.34
N PHE A 15 2.39 7.88 9.70
CA PHE A 15 1.65 6.73 9.16
C PHE A 15 0.15 6.84 9.49
N LEU A 16 -0.16 7.05 10.78
CA LEU A 16 -1.54 7.19 11.26
C LEU A 16 -2.22 8.42 10.65
N ARG A 17 -1.47 9.52 10.47
CA ARG A 17 -1.97 10.73 9.83
C ARG A 17 -2.39 10.46 8.38
N VAL A 18 -1.59 9.74 7.59
CA VAL A 18 -1.93 9.39 6.21
C VAL A 18 -3.20 8.56 6.15
N ALA A 19 -3.30 7.51 6.99
CA ALA A 19 -4.49 6.67 7.05
C ALA A 19 -5.76 7.48 7.38
N ALA A 20 -5.68 8.35 8.40
CA ALA A 20 -6.81 9.21 8.77
C ALA A 20 -7.21 10.20 7.66
N LEU A 21 -6.25 10.74 6.91
CA LEU A 21 -6.53 11.64 5.78
C LEU A 21 -7.17 10.92 4.60
N ILE A 22 -6.79 9.66 4.34
CA ILE A 22 -7.44 8.82 3.32
C ILE A 22 -8.90 8.55 3.72
N GLU A 23 -9.16 8.17 4.98
CA GLU A 23 -10.52 7.95 5.48
C GLU A 23 -11.37 9.22 5.45
N ALA A 24 -10.76 10.37 5.75
CA ALA A 24 -11.42 11.67 5.66
C ALA A 24 -11.67 12.13 4.20
N GLY A 25 -11.14 11.42 3.21
CA GLY A 25 -11.23 11.80 1.80
C GLY A 25 -10.36 12.98 1.38
N ASP A 26 -9.45 13.44 2.25
CA ASP A 26 -8.56 14.57 1.98
C ASP A 26 -7.29 14.10 1.27
N LEU A 27 -7.48 13.60 0.05
CA LEU A 27 -6.49 12.89 -0.76
C LEU A 27 -5.24 13.71 -1.08
N LYS A 28 -5.39 15.05 -1.17
CA LYS A 28 -4.25 15.97 -1.38
C LYS A 28 -3.32 15.99 -0.18
N GLN A 29 -3.88 16.12 1.02
CA GLN A 29 -3.10 16.08 2.25
C GLN A 29 -2.54 14.69 2.50
N ALA A 30 -3.32 13.64 2.22
CA ALA A 30 -2.87 12.25 2.33
C ALA A 30 -1.64 12.00 1.46
N SER A 31 -1.66 12.42 0.20
CA SER A 31 -0.53 12.27 -0.73
C SER A 31 0.71 13.03 -0.25
N SER A 32 0.53 14.26 0.24
CA SER A 32 1.64 15.06 0.79
C SER A 32 2.26 14.38 2.01
N ALA A 33 1.44 13.94 2.96
CA ALA A 33 1.89 13.24 4.15
C ALA A 33 2.51 11.87 3.84
N ALA A 34 2.03 11.17 2.82
CA ALA A 34 2.59 9.90 2.38
C ALA A 34 4.01 10.08 1.81
N ASN A 35 4.28 11.21 1.14
CA ASN A 35 5.62 11.54 0.63
C ASN A 35 6.61 11.89 1.74
N THR A 36 6.16 12.33 2.92
CA THR A 36 7.04 12.59 4.07
C THR A 36 7.38 11.33 4.86
N LEU A 37 6.76 10.20 4.56
CA LEU A 37 7.03 8.93 5.24
C LEU A 37 8.46 8.42 4.92
N PRO A 38 9.12 7.75 5.87
CA PRO A 38 10.44 7.15 5.67
C PRO A 38 10.42 6.10 4.58
N GLU A 39 11.53 5.92 3.86
CA GLU A 39 11.61 4.98 2.74
C GLU A 39 11.74 3.52 3.22
N ASN A 40 10.61 2.90 3.52
CA ASN A 40 10.49 1.48 3.90
C ASN A 40 9.25 0.84 3.25
N SER A 41 9.11 -0.49 3.34
CA SER A 41 8.04 -1.21 2.65
C SER A 41 6.64 -0.81 3.13
N ALA A 42 6.48 -0.50 4.42
CA ALA A 42 5.20 -0.04 4.97
C ALA A 42 4.78 1.35 4.49
N SER A 43 5.72 2.27 4.34
CA SER A 43 5.49 3.60 3.76
C SER A 43 5.18 3.51 2.27
N ARG A 44 5.91 2.64 1.54
CA ARG A 44 5.62 2.32 0.14
C ARG A 44 4.20 1.76 -0.01
N TYR A 45 3.78 0.88 0.90
CA TYR A 45 2.39 0.41 0.96
C TYR A 45 1.38 1.54 1.13
N LEU A 46 1.57 2.43 2.11
CA LEU A 46 0.65 3.57 2.31
C LEU A 46 0.62 4.53 1.11
N ARG A 47 1.77 4.81 0.49
CA ARG A 47 1.83 5.61 -0.74
C ARG A 47 1.03 4.95 -1.85
N GLY A 48 1.12 3.63 -1.98
CA GLY A 48 0.33 2.84 -2.91
C GLY A 48 -1.18 2.92 -2.66
N VAL A 49 -1.60 2.72 -1.41
CA VAL A 49 -3.02 2.83 -1.01
C VAL A 49 -3.55 4.26 -1.22
N CYS A 50 -2.74 5.27 -0.91
CA CYS A 50 -3.07 6.66 -1.18
C CYS A 50 -3.24 6.90 -2.69
N ALA A 51 -2.32 6.40 -3.52
CA ALA A 51 -2.38 6.52 -4.97
C ALA A 51 -3.64 5.85 -5.55
N LEU A 52 -4.06 4.70 -5.02
CA LEU A 52 -5.35 4.08 -5.40
C LEU A 52 -6.53 4.98 -5.05
N SER A 53 -6.52 5.57 -3.87
CA SER A 53 -7.57 6.47 -3.42
C SER A 53 -7.62 7.76 -4.25
N CYS A 54 -6.45 8.22 -4.75
CA CYS A 54 -6.30 9.33 -5.68
C CYS A 54 -6.70 9.01 -7.13
N GLY A 55 -7.00 7.74 -7.46
CA GLY A 55 -7.27 7.33 -8.84
C GLY A 55 -6.01 7.27 -9.72
N GLU A 56 -4.84 7.08 -9.12
CA GLU A 56 -3.54 6.91 -9.77
C GLU A 56 -3.08 5.44 -9.71
N PRO A 57 -3.77 4.49 -10.38
CA PRO A 57 -3.49 3.06 -10.23
C PRO A 57 -2.10 2.66 -10.75
N ASP A 58 -1.58 3.30 -11.80
CA ASP A 58 -0.24 3.01 -12.32
C ASP A 58 0.86 3.34 -11.30
N ARG A 59 0.69 4.46 -10.57
CA ARG A 59 1.59 4.85 -9.49
C ARG A 59 1.46 3.92 -8.30
N ALA A 60 0.24 3.50 -7.97
CA ALA A 60 0.00 2.55 -6.92
C ALA A 60 0.72 1.21 -7.17
N LEU A 61 0.71 0.72 -8.41
CA LEU A 61 1.43 -0.50 -8.79
C LEU A 61 2.92 -0.42 -8.49
N VAL A 62 3.58 0.68 -8.89
CA VAL A 62 5.01 0.87 -8.62
C VAL A 62 5.29 0.84 -7.12
N GLU A 63 4.53 1.61 -6.32
CA GLU A 63 4.76 1.69 -4.88
C GLU A 63 4.49 0.34 -4.18
N LEU A 64 3.47 -0.39 -4.60
CA LEU A 64 3.07 -1.66 -4.01
C LEU A 64 3.97 -2.82 -4.44
N GLU A 65 4.51 -2.81 -5.67
CA GLU A 65 5.52 -3.78 -6.12
C GLU A 65 6.81 -3.67 -5.31
N PHE A 66 7.18 -2.47 -4.85
CA PHE A 66 8.29 -2.31 -3.93
C PHE A 66 7.94 -2.82 -2.53
N ALA A 67 6.72 -2.56 -2.06
CA ALA A 67 6.27 -3.00 -0.75
C ALA A 67 6.20 -4.53 -0.60
N THR A 68 5.96 -5.27 -1.69
CA THR A 68 5.95 -6.75 -1.70
C THR A 68 7.33 -7.40 -1.77
N ARG A 69 8.42 -6.60 -1.87
CA ARG A 69 9.79 -7.14 -1.78
C ARG A 69 10.13 -7.65 -0.39
N GLU A 70 9.46 -7.14 0.64
CA GLU A 70 9.52 -7.73 1.98
C GLU A 70 8.65 -9.00 2.02
N PRO A 71 9.25 -10.19 2.23
CA PRO A 71 8.52 -11.46 2.13
C PRO A 71 7.39 -11.64 3.15
N ASP A 72 7.41 -10.87 4.24
CA ASP A 72 6.48 -10.98 5.36
C ASP A 72 5.52 -9.78 5.42
N PHE A 73 5.02 -9.33 4.26
CA PHE A 73 4.04 -8.24 4.19
C PHE A 73 2.77 -8.59 3.40
N PRO A 74 1.89 -9.45 3.95
CA PRO A 74 0.67 -9.90 3.26
C PRO A 74 -0.26 -8.76 2.83
N ALA A 75 -0.33 -7.68 3.62
CA ALA A 75 -1.16 -6.52 3.30
C ALA A 75 -0.71 -5.81 2.00
N ALA A 76 0.60 -5.77 1.71
CA ALA A 76 1.12 -5.22 0.47
C ALA A 76 0.71 -6.05 -0.75
N HIS A 77 0.70 -7.38 -0.63
CA HIS A 77 0.22 -8.24 -1.71
C HIS A 77 -1.27 -8.05 -2.01
N LEU A 78 -2.09 -7.90 -0.97
CA LEU A 78 -3.52 -7.62 -1.13
C LEU A 78 -3.78 -6.26 -1.78
N ALA A 79 -3.07 -5.21 -1.34
CA ALA A 79 -3.19 -3.90 -1.96
C ALA A 79 -2.69 -3.91 -3.41
N LEU A 80 -1.61 -4.62 -3.72
CA LEU A 80 -1.11 -4.76 -5.09
C LEU A 80 -2.15 -5.42 -6.00
N ALA A 81 -2.83 -6.46 -5.52
CA ALA A 81 -3.93 -7.08 -6.24
C ALA A 81 -5.11 -6.11 -6.48
N GLY A 82 -5.47 -5.31 -5.48
CA GLY A 82 -6.46 -4.24 -5.62
C GLY A 82 -6.04 -3.18 -6.63
N ALA A 83 -4.75 -2.85 -6.69
CA ALA A 83 -4.19 -1.92 -7.67
C ALA A 83 -4.29 -2.42 -9.10
N PHE A 84 -3.99 -3.70 -9.35
CA PHE A 84 -4.17 -4.28 -10.68
C PHE A 84 -5.64 -4.30 -11.13
N PHE A 85 -6.58 -4.51 -10.20
CA PHE A 85 -8.00 -4.43 -10.50
C PHE A 85 -8.42 -2.99 -10.87
N ALA A 86 -7.97 -2.00 -10.09
CA ALA A 86 -8.25 -0.57 -10.32
C ALA A 86 -7.64 -0.05 -11.62
N ALA A 87 -6.47 -0.56 -12.02
CA ALA A 87 -5.79 -0.22 -13.28
C ALA A 87 -6.54 -0.69 -14.54
N ARG A 88 -7.69 -1.39 -14.42
CA ARG A 88 -8.38 -2.08 -15.52
C ARG A 88 -7.44 -2.98 -16.33
N GLN A 89 -6.43 -3.55 -15.65
CA GLN A 89 -5.50 -4.55 -16.15
C GLN A 89 -5.78 -5.91 -15.47
N PRO A 90 -6.97 -6.50 -15.67
CA PRO A 90 -7.38 -7.73 -14.98
C PRO A 90 -6.41 -8.90 -15.23
N ASP A 91 -5.75 -8.92 -16.38
CA ASP A 91 -4.79 -9.97 -16.76
C ASP A 91 -3.54 -9.99 -15.87
N ARG A 92 -3.11 -8.83 -15.36
CA ARG A 92 -1.96 -8.73 -14.42
C ARG A 92 -2.37 -8.97 -12.97
N ALA A 93 -3.62 -8.68 -12.59
CA ALA A 93 -4.15 -8.97 -11.25
C ALA A 93 -4.06 -10.46 -10.89
N ALA A 94 -4.37 -11.34 -11.86
CA ALA A 94 -4.33 -12.79 -11.67
C ALA A 94 -2.91 -13.36 -11.46
N ALA A 95 -1.86 -12.65 -11.87
CA ALA A 95 -0.47 -13.03 -11.60
C ALA A 95 -0.04 -12.63 -10.18
N ALA A 96 -0.48 -11.47 -9.69
CA ALA A 96 -0.19 -11.01 -8.33
C ALA A 96 -0.85 -11.88 -7.25
N PHE A 97 -2.07 -12.36 -7.48
CA PHE A 97 -2.75 -13.30 -6.58
C PHE A 97 -2.04 -14.65 -6.47
N ARG A 98 -1.37 -15.13 -7.55
CA ARG A 98 -0.69 -16.43 -7.55
C ARG A 98 0.59 -16.46 -6.72
N GLY A 99 1.16 -15.31 -6.38
CA GLY A 99 2.31 -15.20 -5.47
C GLY A 99 1.95 -15.31 -3.99
N VAL A 100 0.67 -15.16 -3.63
CA VAL A 100 0.18 -15.29 -2.25
C VAL A 100 -0.08 -16.78 -1.98
N ARG A 101 0.98 -17.56 -1.80
CA ARG A 101 0.85 -18.91 -1.23
C ARG A 101 0.87 -18.81 0.28
N ALA A 102 -0.18 -19.39 0.87
CA ALA A 102 -0.41 -19.55 2.30
C ALA A 102 0.73 -20.29 3.02
#